data_AF-A0AA39PDF9-F1
#
_entry.id   AF-A0AA39PDF9-F1
#
_cell.length_a   1.000
_cell.length_b   1.000
_cell.length_c   1.000
_cell.angle_alpha   90.00
_cell.angle_beta   90.00
_cell.angle_gamma   90.00
#
_symmetry.space_group_name_H-M   'P 1'
#
loop_
_entity.id
_entity.type
_entity.pdbx_description
1 polymer ?
#
loop_
_entity_poly.entity_id
_entity_poly.type
_entity_poly.pdbx_seq_one_letter_code
_entity_poly.pdbx_strand_id
1 'polypeptide(L)'
;MAPKKTVIPKGCTFLNKNTLVSEKSKAILTDLLKQAENRDPDANDMYIYNDYYSYAVLDLVDNTISILNNKVKKKAWNDAMDLLEAITLFFDMEDSWPMCDDGKRITITDRAYGSLLVTVLRALKQDGRLDTTNYPSLETLLKYAAGWGESVPIDAGYSGICKAVGYRLFNSKSEEQVALEKARVEEWLKGLDKETRKRMEEEEDDEDEDEADWFEGGSKHDEDVKSKNLVLSRTWKDYKDYLRGVPSCPMKGPGEWDISRWTYEEKKPFLFSEMDN
;
A
#
# COMPACT_ATOMS: atom_id res chain seq x y z
N MET A 1 28.76 25.76 9.70
CA MET A 1 27.30 26.03 9.70
C MET A 1 26.63 24.91 10.46
N ALA A 2 25.84 25.21 11.50
CA ALA A 2 25.01 24.20 12.14
C ALA A 2 23.98 23.68 11.10
N PRO A 3 23.69 22.37 11.05
CA PRO A 3 22.67 21.86 10.14
C PRO A 3 21.34 22.55 10.45
N LYS A 4 20.70 23.08 9.41
CA LYS A 4 19.35 23.67 9.52
C LYS A 4 18.45 22.59 10.11
N LYS A 5 17.79 22.89 11.24
CA LYS A 5 16.88 21.94 11.88
C LYS A 5 15.65 21.81 10.96
N THR A 6 15.54 20.67 10.29
CA THR A 6 14.37 20.32 9.45
C THR A 6 13.13 20.15 10.33
N VAL A 7 11.96 20.58 9.83
CA VAL A 7 10.65 20.30 10.45
C VAL A 7 10.06 18.96 10.00
N ILE A 8 10.61 18.37 8.93
CA ILE A 8 10.24 17.04 8.44
C ILE A 8 10.81 16.00 9.42
N PRO A 9 9.98 15.05 9.91
CA PRO A 9 10.45 13.98 10.78
C PRO A 9 11.61 13.19 10.14
N LYS A 10 12.61 12.84 10.94
CA LYS A 10 13.78 12.11 10.45
C LYS A 10 13.37 10.79 9.81
N GLY A 11 13.85 10.52 8.59
CA GLY A 11 13.55 9.30 7.85
C GLY A 11 12.16 9.30 7.20
N CYS A 12 11.52 10.47 7.10
CA CYS A 12 10.27 10.66 6.37
C CYS A 12 10.46 11.62 5.19
N THR A 13 9.59 11.50 4.20
CA THR A 13 9.52 12.32 2.99
C THR A 13 8.08 12.35 2.50
N PHE A 14 7.83 12.93 1.32
CA PHE A 14 6.50 12.97 0.72
C PHE A 14 6.50 12.27 -0.65
N LEU A 15 5.33 11.71 -1.01
CA LEU A 15 5.04 11.26 -2.37
C LEU A 15 4.43 12.40 -3.19
N ASN A 16 3.46 13.09 -2.60
CA ASN A 16 2.80 14.31 -3.08
C ASN A 16 2.52 15.21 -1.86
N LYS A 17 1.87 16.36 -2.07
CA LYS A 17 1.56 17.33 -1.00
C LYS A 17 0.81 16.72 0.20
N ASN A 18 0.00 15.69 -0.04
CA ASN A 18 -0.94 15.13 0.93
C ASN A 18 -0.48 13.80 1.54
N THR A 19 0.66 13.27 1.10
CA THR A 19 1.10 11.92 1.44
C THR A 19 2.50 11.92 2.03
N LEU A 20 2.57 12.11 3.36
CA LEU A 20 3.78 11.89 4.14
C LEU A 20 4.05 10.38 4.27
N VAL A 21 5.28 9.95 4.04
CA VAL A 21 5.67 8.54 4.00
C VAL A 21 7.06 8.37 4.63
N SER A 22 7.39 7.18 5.15
CA SER A 22 8.77 6.88 5.51
C SER A 22 9.64 6.74 4.25
N GLU A 23 10.92 7.13 4.32
CA GLU A 23 11.87 6.98 3.21
C GLU A 23 12.04 5.50 2.80
N LYS A 24 11.96 4.59 3.78
CA LYS A 24 12.06 3.15 3.52
C LYS A 24 10.82 2.62 2.80
N SER A 25 9.62 3.01 3.24
CA SER A 25 8.38 2.60 2.60
C SER A 25 8.32 3.14 1.18
N LYS A 26 8.74 4.40 0.96
CA LYS A 26 8.87 4.97 -0.40
C LYS A 26 9.79 4.14 -1.27
N ALA A 27 10.96 3.73 -0.77
CA ALA A 27 11.88 2.89 -1.53
C ALA A 27 11.27 1.52 -1.90
N ILE A 28 10.55 0.88 -0.96
CA ILE A 28 9.84 -0.38 -1.21
C ILE A 28 8.73 -0.18 -2.25
N LEU A 29 7.91 0.86 -2.09
CA LEU A 29 6.83 1.21 -3.02
C LEU A 29 7.37 1.47 -4.43
N THR A 30 8.43 2.27 -4.57
CA THR A 30 9.05 2.53 -5.88
C THR A 30 9.57 1.25 -6.54
N ASP A 31 10.16 0.34 -5.76
CA ASP A 31 10.59 -0.96 -6.28
C ASP A 31 9.40 -1.82 -6.73
N LEU A 32 8.30 -1.85 -5.96
CA LEU A 32 7.08 -2.57 -6.33
C LEU A 32 6.44 -2.02 -7.60
N LEU A 33 6.32 -0.69 -7.74
CA LEU A 33 5.75 -0.06 -8.93
C LEU A 33 6.59 -0.34 -10.17
N LYS A 34 7.92 -0.24 -10.08
CA LYS A 34 8.81 -0.61 -11.18
C LYS A 34 8.68 -2.09 -11.55
N GLN A 35 8.53 -2.94 -10.54
CA GLN A 35 8.30 -4.36 -10.73
C GLN A 35 6.94 -4.64 -11.39
N ALA A 36 5.91 -3.86 -11.09
CA ALA A 36 4.60 -3.95 -11.75
C ALA A 36 4.71 -3.53 -13.21
N GLU A 37 5.31 -2.37 -13.52
CA GLU A 37 5.57 -1.91 -14.89
C GLU A 37 6.32 -2.96 -15.74
N ASN A 38 7.33 -3.61 -15.17
CA ASN A 38 8.05 -4.70 -15.84
C ASN A 38 7.19 -5.94 -16.18
N ARG A 39 6.03 -6.09 -15.54
CA ARG A 39 5.05 -7.17 -15.74
C ARG A 39 3.87 -6.72 -16.59
N ASP A 40 3.76 -5.44 -16.93
CA ASP A 40 2.66 -4.89 -17.71
C ASP A 40 2.85 -5.22 -19.21
N PRO A 41 1.93 -5.99 -19.83
CA PRO A 41 1.96 -6.22 -21.28
C PRO A 41 1.90 -4.94 -22.09
N ASP A 42 1.12 -3.93 -21.67
CA ASP A 42 0.94 -2.69 -22.42
C ASP A 42 2.23 -1.85 -22.40
N ALA A 43 2.93 -1.79 -21.27
CA ALA A 43 4.27 -1.19 -21.17
C ALA A 43 5.34 -1.92 -22.02
N ASN A 44 5.03 -3.11 -22.54
CA ASN A 44 5.92 -3.93 -23.36
C ASN A 44 5.42 -4.12 -24.81
N ASP A 45 4.42 -3.36 -25.27
CA ASP A 45 3.80 -3.47 -26.60
C ASP A 45 3.28 -4.90 -26.90
N MET A 46 2.71 -5.56 -25.89
CA MET A 46 2.24 -6.94 -25.96
C MET A 46 0.78 -7.07 -25.58
N TYR A 47 0.08 -8.00 -26.25
CA TYR A 47 -1.20 -8.51 -25.80
C TYR A 47 -1.05 -9.93 -25.24
N ILE A 48 -1.13 -10.05 -23.92
CA ILE A 48 -1.27 -11.33 -23.22
C ILE A 48 -2.72 -11.45 -22.74
N TYR A 49 -3.23 -12.68 -22.55
CA TYR A 49 -4.62 -12.92 -22.13
C TYR A 49 -5.04 -12.01 -20.96
N ASN A 50 -6.32 -11.61 -20.97
CA ASN A 50 -6.86 -10.44 -20.23
C ASN A 50 -6.44 -10.30 -18.75
N ASP A 51 -6.20 -11.38 -18.01
CA ASP A 51 -5.89 -11.32 -16.58
C ASP A 51 -4.40 -11.43 -16.25
N TYR A 52 -3.53 -11.57 -17.26
CA TYR A 52 -2.10 -11.78 -17.04
C TYR A 52 -1.55 -10.76 -16.03
N TYR A 53 -1.85 -9.47 -16.24
CA TYR A 53 -1.33 -8.40 -15.42
C TYR A 53 -1.82 -8.48 -13.97
N SER A 54 -3.12 -8.66 -13.76
CA SER A 54 -3.71 -8.82 -12.42
C SER A 54 -3.12 -10.02 -11.66
N TYR A 55 -2.84 -11.15 -12.33
CA TYR A 55 -2.15 -12.29 -11.72
C TYR A 55 -0.69 -11.98 -11.37
N ALA A 56 0.00 -11.22 -12.24
CA ALA A 56 1.39 -10.83 -12.06
C ALA A 56 1.56 -9.83 -10.90
N VAL A 57 0.62 -8.89 -10.73
CA VAL A 57 0.55 -8.00 -9.58
C VAL A 57 0.20 -8.78 -8.31
N LEU A 58 -0.72 -9.73 -8.34
CA LEU A 58 -1.00 -10.60 -7.18
C LEU A 58 0.23 -11.38 -6.71
N ASP A 59 1.13 -11.80 -7.62
CA ASP A 59 2.40 -12.42 -7.22
C ASP A 59 3.28 -11.45 -6.40
N LEU A 60 3.36 -10.17 -6.79
CA LEU A 60 4.06 -9.13 -6.02
C LEU A 60 3.45 -8.91 -4.64
N VAL A 61 2.12 -8.81 -4.60
CA VAL A 61 1.37 -8.66 -3.34
C VAL A 61 1.62 -9.86 -2.43
N ASP A 62 1.52 -11.08 -2.96
CA ASP A 62 1.65 -12.31 -2.16
C ASP A 62 3.05 -12.49 -1.59
N ASN A 63 4.07 -12.12 -2.37
CA ASN A 63 5.47 -12.11 -1.94
C ASN A 63 5.70 -11.06 -0.85
N THR A 64 5.16 -9.85 -1.01
CA THR A 64 5.31 -8.76 -0.03
C THR A 64 4.60 -9.08 1.29
N ILE A 65 3.37 -9.58 1.24
CA ILE A 65 2.60 -10.04 2.39
C ILE A 65 3.33 -11.20 3.12
N SER A 66 3.99 -12.08 2.38
CA SER A 66 4.83 -13.14 2.97
C SER A 66 6.05 -12.60 3.72
N ILE A 67 6.72 -11.58 3.19
CA ILE A 67 7.82 -10.89 3.87
C ILE A 67 7.31 -10.18 5.12
N LEU A 68 6.18 -9.45 5.01
CA LEU A 68 5.53 -8.77 6.12
C LEU A 68 5.20 -9.74 7.26
N ASN A 69 4.56 -10.88 6.96
CA ASN A 69 4.27 -11.88 7.99
C ASN A 69 5.53 -12.41 8.67
N ASN A 70 6.65 -12.55 7.95
CA ASN A 70 7.93 -12.91 8.57
C ASN A 70 8.43 -11.84 9.54
N LYS A 71 8.25 -10.55 9.22
CA LYS A 71 8.56 -9.45 10.15
C LYS A 71 7.65 -9.47 11.37
N VAL A 72 6.36 -9.69 11.18
CA VAL A 72 5.37 -9.81 12.26
C VAL A 72 5.70 -10.98 13.20
N LYS A 73 6.04 -12.15 12.68
CA LYS A 73 6.46 -13.32 13.49
C LYS A 73 7.71 -13.04 14.32
N LYS A 74 8.65 -12.26 13.77
CA LYS A 74 9.88 -11.84 14.45
C LYS A 74 9.67 -10.63 15.36
N LYS A 75 8.45 -10.09 15.45
CA LYS A 75 8.11 -8.85 16.17
C LYS A 75 8.96 -7.65 15.73
N ALA A 76 9.39 -7.64 14.47
CA ALA A 76 10.16 -6.56 13.88
C ALA A 76 9.18 -5.44 13.45
N TRP A 77 8.59 -4.75 14.43
CA TRP A 77 7.44 -3.86 14.18
C TRP A 77 7.76 -2.66 13.30
N ASN A 78 8.97 -2.10 13.37
CA ASN A 78 9.34 -0.99 12.49
C ASN A 78 9.41 -1.45 11.03
N ASP A 79 10.10 -2.56 10.77
CA ASP A 79 10.14 -3.15 9.42
C ASP A 79 8.75 -3.57 8.92
N ALA A 80 7.88 -4.03 9.84
CA ALA A 80 6.51 -4.39 9.49
C ALA A 80 5.66 -3.15 9.13
N MET A 81 5.84 -2.04 9.83
CA MET A 81 5.21 -0.76 9.50
C MET A 81 5.71 -0.20 8.17
N ASP A 82 7.02 -0.26 7.91
CA ASP A 82 7.61 0.16 6.64
C ASP A 82 7.00 -0.64 5.46
N LEU A 83 6.82 -1.96 5.63
CA LEU A 83 6.19 -2.82 4.62
C LEU A 83 4.69 -2.60 4.49
N LEU A 84 3.98 -2.39 5.60
CA LEU A 84 2.55 -2.10 5.59
C LEU A 84 2.27 -0.81 4.84
N GLU A 85 2.94 0.29 5.20
CA GLU A 85 2.78 1.56 4.51
C GLU A 85 3.06 1.44 3.00
N ALA A 86 4.14 0.74 2.63
CA ALA A 86 4.48 0.54 1.22
C ALA A 86 3.41 -0.27 0.46
N ILE A 87 2.95 -1.41 1.00
CA ILE A 87 1.98 -2.25 0.30
C ILE A 87 0.58 -1.63 0.27
N THR A 88 0.20 -0.86 1.30
CA THR A 88 -1.06 -0.13 1.33
C THR A 88 -1.10 0.95 0.26
N LEU A 89 -0.04 1.74 0.12
CA LEU A 89 0.07 2.74 -0.95
C LEU A 89 0.19 2.10 -2.33
N PHE A 90 0.80 0.91 -2.42
CA PHE A 90 0.84 0.16 -3.67
C PHE A 90 -0.55 -0.26 -4.12
N PHE A 91 -1.46 -0.64 -3.22
CA PHE A 91 -2.83 -0.99 -3.59
C PHE A 91 -3.62 0.17 -4.19
N ASP A 92 -3.33 1.40 -3.75
CA ASP A 92 -3.94 2.62 -4.29
C ASP A 92 -3.38 2.98 -5.67
N MET A 93 -2.07 2.82 -5.85
CA MET A 93 -1.38 3.18 -7.11
C MET A 93 -1.41 2.10 -8.18
N GLU A 94 -1.66 0.85 -7.80
CA GLU A 94 -1.73 -0.32 -8.69
C GLU A 94 -2.96 -1.15 -8.33
N ASP A 95 -4.10 -0.76 -8.90
CA ASP A 95 -5.43 -1.29 -8.60
C ASP A 95 -5.91 -2.36 -9.59
N SER A 96 -5.00 -2.92 -10.41
CA SER A 96 -5.37 -3.96 -11.39
C SER A 96 -5.69 -5.32 -10.74
N TRP A 97 -5.16 -5.60 -9.55
CA TRP A 97 -5.22 -6.93 -8.95
C TRP A 97 -6.59 -7.37 -8.42
N PRO A 98 -7.50 -6.50 -7.94
CA PRO A 98 -8.90 -6.83 -7.67
C PRO A 98 -9.71 -7.20 -8.92
N MET A 99 -9.20 -6.92 -10.12
CA MET A 99 -9.85 -7.27 -11.39
C MET A 99 -9.50 -8.69 -11.86
N CYS A 100 -8.71 -9.45 -11.09
CA CYS A 100 -8.38 -10.84 -11.39
C CYS A 100 -9.63 -11.75 -11.35
N ASP A 101 -9.80 -12.66 -12.32
CA ASP A 101 -10.92 -13.61 -12.33
C ASP A 101 -10.89 -14.62 -11.16
N ASP A 102 -9.80 -14.66 -10.38
CA ASP A 102 -9.75 -15.40 -9.12
C ASP A 102 -10.23 -14.56 -7.92
N GLY A 103 -11.54 -14.31 -7.87
CA GLY A 103 -12.19 -13.59 -6.77
C GLY A 103 -11.96 -14.22 -5.38
N LYS A 104 -11.68 -15.53 -5.33
CA LYS A 104 -11.35 -16.21 -4.07
C LYS A 104 -9.94 -15.85 -3.61
N ARG A 105 -8.95 -15.79 -4.51
CA ARG A 105 -7.60 -15.29 -4.21
C ARG A 105 -7.63 -13.86 -3.71
N ILE A 106 -8.38 -12.98 -4.38
CA ILE A 106 -8.54 -11.59 -3.94
C ILE A 106 -9.05 -11.53 -2.50
N THR A 107 -10.14 -12.24 -2.20
CA THR A 107 -10.77 -12.24 -0.87
C THR A 107 -9.83 -12.74 0.24
N ILE A 108 -9.06 -13.80 0.00
CA ILE A 108 -8.16 -14.34 1.02
C ILE A 108 -6.89 -13.49 1.18
N THR A 109 -6.40 -12.87 0.10
CA THR A 109 -5.24 -11.98 0.12
C THR A 109 -5.56 -10.72 0.91
N ASP A 110 -6.72 -10.09 0.64
CA ASP A 110 -7.22 -8.96 1.42
C ASP A 110 -7.36 -9.30 2.92
N ARG A 111 -7.97 -10.46 3.23
CA ARG A 111 -8.10 -10.91 4.62
C ARG A 111 -6.73 -11.12 5.28
N ALA A 112 -5.76 -11.68 4.57
CA ALA A 112 -4.40 -11.89 5.08
C ALA A 112 -3.70 -10.56 5.37
N TYR A 113 -3.78 -9.60 4.45
CA TYR A 113 -3.33 -8.22 4.64
C TYR A 113 -3.98 -7.57 5.87
N GLY A 114 -5.31 -7.53 5.93
CA GLY A 114 -6.05 -6.94 7.04
C GLY A 114 -5.72 -7.57 8.39
N SER A 115 -5.53 -8.90 8.42
CA SER A 115 -5.12 -9.62 9.64
C SER A 115 -3.71 -9.24 10.09
N LEU A 116 -2.77 -9.01 9.16
CA LEU A 116 -1.41 -8.57 9.47
C LEU A 116 -1.41 -7.11 9.97
N LEU A 117 -2.11 -6.22 9.27
CA LEU A 117 -2.28 -4.82 9.65
C LEU A 117 -2.81 -4.71 11.09
N VAL A 118 -3.95 -5.34 11.38
CA VAL A 118 -4.58 -5.28 12.70
C VAL A 118 -3.71 -5.94 13.78
N THR A 119 -2.95 -6.98 13.44
CA THR A 119 -1.98 -7.57 14.37
C THR A 119 -0.88 -6.57 14.74
N VAL A 120 -0.33 -5.84 13.77
CA VAL A 120 0.70 -4.83 14.00
C VAL A 120 0.14 -3.65 14.80
N LEU A 121 -1.01 -3.10 14.41
CA LEU A 121 -1.66 -1.99 15.13
C LEU A 121 -1.90 -2.34 16.60
N ARG A 122 -2.43 -3.54 16.87
CA ARG A 122 -2.67 -4.00 18.25
C ARG A 122 -1.38 -4.20 19.05
N ALA A 123 -0.35 -4.78 18.44
CA ALA A 123 0.95 -4.94 19.10
C ALA A 123 1.56 -3.58 19.45
N LEU A 124 1.52 -2.61 18.54
CA LEU A 124 2.02 -1.26 18.78
C LEU A 124 1.20 -0.51 19.83
N LYS A 125 -0.12 -0.67 19.85
CA LYS A 125 -0.98 -0.11 20.90
C LYS A 125 -0.62 -0.70 22.27
N GLN A 126 -0.44 -2.02 22.35
CA GLN A 126 -0.03 -2.70 23.59
C GLN A 126 1.35 -2.24 24.08
N ASP A 127 2.27 -1.98 23.14
CA ASP A 127 3.61 -1.46 23.44
C ASP A 127 3.61 0.06 23.76
N GLY A 128 2.46 0.75 23.63
CA GLY A 128 2.36 2.21 23.84
C GLY A 128 3.08 3.03 22.78
N ARG A 129 3.17 2.51 21.55
CA ARG A 129 3.92 3.09 20.42
C ARG A 129 3.06 3.41 19.21
N LEU A 130 1.75 3.16 19.26
CA LEU A 130 0.83 3.48 18.16
C LEU A 130 0.45 4.97 18.20
N ASP A 131 1.39 5.81 17.76
CA ASP A 131 1.31 7.26 17.75
C ASP A 131 2.21 7.87 16.66
N THR A 132 2.05 9.18 16.41
CA THR A 132 2.83 9.92 15.40
C THR A 132 4.24 10.32 15.84
N THR A 133 4.60 10.10 17.10
CA THR A 133 5.99 10.31 17.56
C THR A 133 6.87 9.13 17.13
N ASN A 134 6.33 7.90 17.24
CA ASN A 134 6.99 6.67 16.81
C ASN A 134 6.83 6.41 15.31
N TYR A 135 5.67 6.76 14.73
CA TYR A 135 5.33 6.53 13.34
C TYR A 135 4.74 7.80 12.72
N PRO A 136 5.57 8.75 12.25
CA PRO A 136 5.08 10.06 11.81
C PRO A 136 4.08 10.03 10.66
N SER A 137 4.15 9.02 9.80
CA SER A 137 3.26 8.80 8.66
C SER A 137 2.10 7.83 8.97
N LEU A 138 1.82 7.54 10.25
CA LEU A 138 0.75 6.63 10.66
C LEU A 138 -0.62 7.03 10.10
N GLU A 139 -0.91 8.33 10.00
CA GLU A 139 -2.15 8.82 9.42
C GLU A 139 -2.32 8.39 7.96
N THR A 140 -1.27 8.53 7.15
CA THR A 140 -1.22 8.05 5.77
C THR A 140 -1.58 6.57 5.69
N LEU A 141 -0.88 5.71 6.44
CA LEU A 141 -1.16 4.27 6.46
C LEU A 141 -2.63 3.99 6.80
N LEU A 142 -3.18 4.62 7.83
CA LEU A 142 -4.55 4.35 8.28
C LEU A 142 -5.59 4.87 7.28
N LYS A 143 -5.38 6.04 6.68
CA LYS A 143 -6.25 6.62 5.64
C LYS A 143 -6.35 5.69 4.45
N TYR A 144 -5.22 5.33 3.83
CA TYR A 144 -5.23 4.48 2.65
C TYR A 144 -5.67 3.05 2.97
N ALA A 145 -5.35 2.52 4.16
CA ALA A 145 -5.85 1.20 4.56
C ALA A 145 -7.38 1.21 4.79
N ALA A 146 -7.94 2.27 5.36
CA ALA A 146 -9.39 2.40 5.51
C ALA A 146 -10.07 2.50 4.15
N GLY A 147 -9.59 3.39 3.28
CA GLY A 147 -10.12 3.56 1.92
C GLY A 147 -10.06 2.27 1.11
N TRP A 148 -8.94 1.56 1.17
CA TRP A 148 -8.80 0.25 0.52
C TRP A 148 -9.80 -0.79 1.05
N GLY A 149 -9.96 -0.88 2.37
CA GLY A 149 -10.94 -1.81 2.97
C GLY A 149 -12.39 -1.49 2.57
N GLU A 150 -12.69 -0.24 2.25
CA GLU A 150 -14.01 0.21 1.79
C GLU A 150 -14.21 0.04 0.28
N SER A 151 -13.13 0.03 -0.52
CA SER A 151 -13.20 -0.17 -1.97
C SER A 151 -13.33 -1.65 -2.35
N VAL A 152 -12.85 -2.57 -1.51
CA VAL A 152 -12.97 -4.00 -1.79
C VAL A 152 -14.41 -4.51 -1.59
N PRO A 153 -14.92 -5.43 -2.45
CA PRO A 153 -16.31 -5.89 -2.39
C PRO A 153 -16.73 -6.51 -1.04
N ILE A 154 -15.78 -7.06 -0.30
CA ILE A 154 -16.00 -7.68 1.02
C ILE A 154 -14.87 -7.26 1.95
N ASP A 155 -15.09 -6.17 2.71
CA ASP A 155 -14.18 -5.76 3.77
C ASP A 155 -13.95 -6.91 4.76
N ALA A 156 -12.68 -7.26 5.01
CA ALA A 156 -12.32 -8.23 6.05
C ALA A 156 -12.58 -7.71 7.49
N GLY A 157 -12.97 -6.44 7.62
CA GLY A 157 -13.40 -5.75 8.83
C GLY A 157 -12.31 -4.88 9.46
N TYR A 158 -11.25 -4.56 8.73
CA TYR A 158 -10.14 -3.73 9.24
C TYR A 158 -10.34 -2.24 8.95
N SER A 159 -11.16 -1.86 7.97
CA SER A 159 -11.45 -0.45 7.65
C SER A 159 -11.94 0.32 8.88
N GLY A 160 -12.96 -0.21 9.56
CA GLY A 160 -13.52 0.38 10.78
C GLY A 160 -12.52 0.42 11.94
N ILE A 161 -11.58 -0.52 12.02
CA ILE A 161 -10.50 -0.48 13.01
C ILE A 161 -9.54 0.67 12.69
N CYS A 162 -9.16 0.85 11.42
CA CYS A 162 -8.32 1.96 10.99
C CYS A 162 -9.01 3.31 11.27
N LYS A 163 -10.30 3.44 10.96
CA LYS A 163 -11.09 4.65 11.28
C LYS A 163 -11.20 4.89 12.78
N ALA A 164 -11.37 3.86 13.61
CA ALA A 164 -11.39 4.00 15.07
C ALA A 164 -10.05 4.52 15.62
N VAL A 165 -8.93 3.96 15.14
CA VAL A 165 -7.58 4.44 15.50
C VAL A 165 -7.38 5.87 15.01
N GLY A 166 -7.81 6.17 13.78
CA GLY A 166 -7.75 7.49 13.17
C GLY A 166 -8.51 8.52 13.99
N TYR A 167 -9.77 8.24 14.31
CA TYR A 167 -10.60 9.11 15.14
C TYR A 167 -9.94 9.39 16.49
N ARG A 168 -9.41 8.36 17.17
CA ARG A 168 -8.73 8.52 18.47
C ARG A 168 -7.50 9.43 18.38
N LEU A 169 -6.75 9.38 17.28
CA LEU A 169 -5.47 10.08 17.13
C LEU A 169 -5.59 11.45 16.45
N PHE A 170 -6.59 11.66 15.58
CA PHE A 170 -6.62 12.78 14.64
C PHE A 170 -7.91 13.61 14.65
N ASN A 171 -9.00 13.18 15.30
CA ASN A 171 -10.27 13.94 15.38
C ASN A 171 -10.18 15.28 16.13
N SER A 172 -9.03 15.62 16.71
CA SER A 172 -8.86 16.85 17.47
C SER A 172 -7.45 17.42 17.28
N LYS A 173 -7.00 17.47 16.02
CA LYS A 173 -5.74 18.14 15.67
C LYS A 173 -5.78 19.60 16.13
N SER A 174 -4.74 20.03 16.85
CA SER A 174 -4.60 21.43 17.25
C SER A 174 -4.17 22.31 16.08
N GLU A 175 -4.40 23.62 16.18
CA GLU A 175 -3.91 24.59 15.19
C GLU A 175 -2.39 24.49 14.98
N GLU A 176 -1.62 24.18 16.05
CA GLU A 176 -0.17 24.00 15.93
C GLU A 176 0.19 22.74 15.13
N GLN A 177 -0.58 21.66 15.23
CA GLN A 177 -0.35 20.44 14.46
C GLN A 177 -0.62 20.68 12.98
N VAL A 178 -1.73 21.34 12.65
CA VAL A 178 -2.08 21.72 11.28
C VAL A 178 -1.01 22.66 10.69
N ALA A 179 -0.57 23.66 11.45
CA ALA A 179 0.49 24.57 11.01
C ALA A 179 1.83 23.83 10.80
N LEU A 180 2.15 22.84 11.64
CA LEU A 180 3.33 22.01 11.49
C LEU A 180 3.28 21.14 10.23
N GLU A 181 2.13 20.55 9.91
CA GLU A 181 1.92 19.77 8.68
C GLU A 181 2.14 20.64 7.43
N LYS A 182 1.53 21.84 7.38
CA LYS A 182 1.75 22.82 6.30
C LYS A 182 3.23 23.20 6.16
N ALA A 183 3.90 23.49 7.28
CA ALA A 183 5.32 23.83 7.28
C ALA A 183 6.22 22.71 6.73
N ARG A 184 5.86 21.44 6.97
CA ARG A 184 6.58 20.27 6.42
C ARG A 184 6.45 20.18 4.91
N VAL A 185 5.24 20.35 4.38
CA VAL A 185 4.99 20.34 2.93
C VAL A 185 5.75 21.46 2.25
N GLU A 186 5.72 22.68 2.81
CA GLU A 186 6.49 23.80 2.28
C GLU A 186 8.00 23.56 2.29
N GLU A 187 8.54 22.98 3.37
CA GLU A 187 9.96 22.62 3.44
C GLU A 187 10.32 21.59 2.35
N TRP A 188 9.48 20.57 2.17
CA TRP A 188 9.65 19.55 1.15
C TRP A 188 9.63 20.14 -0.27
N LEU A 189 8.62 20.95 -0.61
CA LEU A 189 8.51 21.62 -1.92
C LEU A 189 9.76 22.46 -2.24
N LYS A 190 10.28 23.20 -1.26
CA LYS A 190 11.51 24.00 -1.39
C LYS A 190 12.76 23.15 -1.69
N GLY A 191 12.74 21.87 -1.32
CA GLY A 191 13.81 20.90 -1.59
C GLY A 191 13.75 20.24 -2.97
N LEU A 192 12.62 20.31 -3.67
CA LEU A 192 12.44 19.73 -5.01
C LEU A 192 13.15 20.56 -6.10
N ASP A 193 13.50 19.90 -7.21
CA ASP A 193 13.93 20.58 -8.42
C ASP A 193 12.78 21.39 -9.04
N LYS A 194 13.11 22.32 -9.95
CA LYS A 194 12.14 23.27 -10.50
C LYS A 194 11.01 22.59 -11.26
N GLU A 195 11.30 21.52 -12.00
CA GLU A 195 10.31 20.84 -12.83
C GLU A 195 9.36 20.02 -11.95
N THR A 196 9.92 19.21 -11.03
CA THR A 196 9.11 18.43 -10.09
C THR A 196 8.27 19.33 -9.19
N ARG A 197 8.84 20.42 -8.67
CA ARG A 197 8.08 21.39 -7.86
C ARG A 197 6.90 21.95 -8.64
N LYS A 198 7.14 22.37 -9.89
CA LYS A 198 6.08 22.93 -10.74
C LYS A 198 4.96 21.92 -10.95
N ARG A 199 5.28 20.65 -11.25
CA ARG A 199 4.27 19.58 -11.36
C ARG A 199 3.47 19.41 -10.07
N MET A 200 4.15 19.37 -8.92
CA MET A 200 3.49 19.23 -7.62
C MET A 200 2.62 20.45 -7.28
N GLU A 201 3.05 21.66 -7.63
CA GLU A 201 2.28 22.89 -7.44
C GLU A 201 1.05 22.96 -8.35
N GLU A 202 1.14 22.39 -9.56
CA GLU A 202 0.06 22.29 -10.56
C GLU A 202 -0.92 21.13 -10.30
N GLU A 203 -0.53 20.10 -9.55
CA GLU A 203 -1.48 19.15 -8.96
C GLU A 203 -2.42 19.95 -8.06
N GLU A 204 -3.68 20.09 -8.49
CA GLU A 204 -4.73 20.72 -7.71
C GLU A 204 -4.80 20.00 -6.36
N ASP A 205 -4.78 20.78 -5.29
CA ASP A 205 -5.12 20.25 -3.99
C ASP A 205 -6.62 19.95 -4.06
N ASP A 206 -6.99 18.72 -4.43
CA ASP A 206 -8.35 18.17 -4.32
C ASP A 206 -8.78 18.05 -2.83
N GLU A 207 -8.37 19.00 -1.99
CA GLU A 207 -8.99 19.22 -0.69
C GLU A 207 -10.28 19.98 -0.94
N ASP A 208 -11.32 19.26 -1.40
CA ASP A 208 -12.68 19.74 -1.29
C ASP A 208 -12.91 20.08 0.20
N GLU A 209 -13.10 21.37 0.53
CA GLU A 209 -13.35 21.86 1.90
C GLU A 209 -14.59 21.21 2.56
N ASP A 210 -15.37 20.45 1.79
CA ASP A 210 -16.58 19.71 2.20
C ASP A 210 -16.37 18.18 2.29
N GLU A 211 -15.17 17.63 2.04
CA GLU A 211 -14.93 16.19 2.17
C GLU A 211 -14.88 15.81 3.66
N ALA A 212 -15.77 14.90 4.07
CA ALA A 212 -15.80 14.43 5.44
C ALA A 212 -14.45 13.81 5.82
N ASP A 213 -14.00 14.03 7.07
CA ASP A 213 -12.76 13.44 7.57
C ASP A 213 -12.68 11.94 7.22
N TRP A 214 -11.53 11.46 6.72
CA TRP A 214 -11.39 10.08 6.27
C TRP A 214 -11.71 9.04 7.35
N PHE A 215 -11.68 9.43 8.63
CA PHE A 215 -12.05 8.61 9.79
C PHE A 215 -13.50 8.82 10.25
N GLU A 216 -14.36 9.45 9.45
CA GLU A 216 -15.78 9.65 9.78
C GLU A 216 -16.44 8.31 10.13
N GLY A 217 -17.24 8.31 11.20
CA GLY A 217 -17.85 7.09 11.75
C GLY A 217 -16.91 6.26 12.60
N GLY A 218 -15.61 6.58 12.66
CA GLY A 218 -14.61 5.90 13.50
C GLY A 218 -15.00 5.79 14.98
N SER A 219 -15.70 6.79 15.53
CA SER A 219 -16.23 6.78 16.90
C SER A 219 -17.28 5.69 17.17
N LYS A 220 -17.91 5.16 16.12
CA LYS A 220 -18.88 4.06 16.20
C LYS A 220 -18.21 2.68 16.19
N HIS A 221 -16.92 2.63 15.87
CA HIS A 221 -16.14 1.41 15.80
C HIS A 221 -15.31 1.20 17.08
N ASP A 222 -15.04 -0.05 17.39
CA ASP A 222 -14.14 -0.45 18.47
C ASP A 222 -12.80 -0.89 17.86
N GLU A 223 -11.72 -0.13 18.11
CA GLU A 223 -10.37 -0.48 17.64
C GLU A 223 -9.87 -1.85 18.19
N ASP A 224 -10.46 -2.32 19.29
CA ASP A 224 -10.15 -3.62 19.92
C ASP A 224 -11.13 -4.74 19.50
N VAL A 225 -12.04 -4.49 18.54
CA VAL A 225 -13.08 -5.44 18.13
C VAL A 225 -12.49 -6.78 17.68
N LYS A 226 -12.92 -7.86 18.33
CA LYS A 226 -12.45 -9.21 17.98
C LYS A 226 -13.26 -9.77 16.81
N SER A 227 -12.72 -9.63 15.59
CA SER A 227 -13.25 -10.30 14.40
C SER A 227 -12.60 -11.66 14.18
N LYS A 228 -13.41 -12.68 13.89
CA LYS A 228 -12.93 -14.01 13.48
C LYS A 228 -12.19 -14.00 12.14
N ASN A 229 -12.47 -13.00 11.29
CA ASN A 229 -11.83 -12.82 9.99
C ASN A 229 -10.44 -12.18 10.09
N LEU A 230 -10.11 -11.60 11.26
CA LEU A 230 -8.84 -10.91 11.51
C LEU A 230 -7.94 -11.68 12.48
N VAL A 231 -8.18 -12.98 12.65
CA VAL A 231 -7.33 -13.87 13.46
C VAL A 231 -6.18 -14.37 12.60
N LEU A 232 -5.01 -13.72 12.72
CA LEU A 232 -3.84 -13.97 11.86
C LEU A 232 -3.48 -15.45 11.72
N SER A 233 -3.47 -16.23 12.79
CA SER A 233 -3.10 -17.66 12.71
C SER A 233 -4.02 -18.47 11.80
N ARG A 234 -5.34 -18.21 11.86
CA ARG A 234 -6.33 -18.86 11.02
C ARG A 234 -6.26 -18.35 9.60
N THR A 235 -6.32 -17.02 9.43
CA THR A 235 -6.28 -16.40 8.12
C THR A 235 -5.01 -16.76 7.35
N TRP A 236 -3.86 -16.75 8.02
CA TRP A 236 -2.59 -17.09 7.40
C TRP A 236 -2.54 -18.56 6.93
N LYS A 237 -3.16 -19.46 7.70
CA LYS A 237 -3.29 -20.86 7.30
C LYS A 237 -4.14 -20.97 6.04
N ASP A 238 -5.35 -20.40 6.05
CA ASP A 238 -6.26 -20.43 4.90
C ASP A 238 -5.61 -19.83 3.64
N TYR A 239 -4.91 -18.71 3.81
CA TYR A 239 -4.13 -18.05 2.76
C TYR A 239 -3.03 -18.95 2.17
N LYS A 240 -2.17 -19.53 3.02
CA LYS A 240 -1.11 -20.45 2.55
C LYS A 240 -1.67 -21.74 1.95
N ASP A 241 -2.78 -22.23 2.47
CA ASP A 241 -3.44 -23.44 1.97
C ASP A 241 -3.97 -23.20 0.55
N TYR A 242 -4.52 -22.02 0.29
CA TYR A 242 -4.97 -21.64 -1.05
C TYR A 242 -3.81 -21.46 -2.03
N LEU A 243 -2.79 -20.67 -1.66
CA LEU A 243 -1.67 -20.37 -2.55
C LEU A 243 -0.87 -21.61 -2.98
N ARG A 244 -0.97 -22.73 -2.26
CA ARG A 244 -0.38 -24.01 -2.68
C ARG A 244 -0.95 -24.55 -4.00
N GLY A 245 -2.17 -24.17 -4.35
CA GLY A 245 -2.83 -24.58 -5.60
C GLY A 245 -2.75 -23.54 -6.71
N VAL A 246 -2.17 -22.37 -6.45
CA VAL A 246 -2.09 -21.28 -7.42
C VAL A 246 -0.80 -21.43 -8.25
N PRO A 247 -0.85 -21.26 -9.58
CA PRO A 247 0.35 -21.25 -10.42
C PRO A 247 1.34 -20.17 -9.96
N SER A 248 2.63 -20.53 -9.88
CA SER A 248 3.70 -19.60 -9.51
C SER A 248 4.25 -18.80 -10.69
N CYS A 249 3.77 -19.06 -11.90
CA CYS A 249 4.22 -18.45 -13.14
C CYS A 249 3.05 -18.28 -14.12
N PRO A 250 3.23 -17.50 -15.20
CA PRO A 250 2.22 -17.33 -16.22
C PRO A 250 1.67 -18.64 -16.78
N MET A 251 0.38 -18.65 -17.08
CA MET A 251 -0.26 -19.78 -17.79
C MET A 251 0.13 -19.83 -19.27
N LYS A 252 0.57 -18.71 -19.84
CA LYS A 252 1.09 -18.56 -21.21
C LYS A 252 2.37 -17.73 -21.18
N GLY A 253 3.33 -18.11 -22.03
CA GLY A 253 4.63 -17.47 -22.10
C GLY A 253 5.70 -18.16 -21.23
N PRO A 254 6.86 -17.52 -21.07
CA PRO A 254 7.93 -17.97 -20.18
C PRO A 254 7.48 -18.18 -18.72
N GLY A 255 8.24 -18.98 -17.99
CA GLY A 255 7.99 -19.32 -16.59
C GLY A 255 8.29 -18.21 -15.58
N GLU A 256 8.24 -16.95 -15.99
CA GLU A 256 8.48 -15.78 -15.14
C GLU A 256 7.54 -14.63 -15.50
N TRP A 257 7.07 -13.90 -14.49
CA TRP A 257 6.14 -12.78 -14.68
C TRP A 257 6.79 -11.53 -15.27
N ASP A 258 8.10 -11.35 -15.05
CA ASP A 258 8.85 -10.16 -15.48
C ASP A 258 9.08 -10.20 -17.00
N ILE A 259 8.22 -9.51 -17.75
CA ILE A 259 8.25 -9.45 -19.21
C ILE A 259 9.53 -8.76 -19.68
N SER A 260 10.11 -7.84 -18.89
CA SER A 260 11.37 -7.18 -19.25
C SER A 260 12.55 -8.15 -19.40
N ARG A 261 12.44 -9.36 -18.82
CA ARG A 261 13.44 -10.43 -18.90
C ARG A 261 13.21 -11.40 -20.05
N TRP A 262 12.02 -11.40 -20.65
CA TRP A 262 11.71 -12.28 -21.77
C TRP A 262 12.56 -11.90 -22.98
N THR A 263 13.08 -12.91 -23.66
CA THR A 263 13.78 -12.73 -24.93
C THR A 263 12.80 -12.25 -26.00
N TYR A 264 13.33 -11.64 -27.06
CA TYR A 264 12.51 -11.22 -28.20
C TYR A 264 11.68 -12.38 -28.77
N GLU A 265 12.26 -13.59 -28.86
CA GLU A 265 11.55 -14.76 -29.42
C GLU A 265 10.43 -15.26 -28.53
N GLU A 266 10.55 -15.07 -27.21
CA GLU A 266 9.49 -15.36 -26.25
C GLU A 266 8.38 -14.32 -26.29
N LYS A 267 8.70 -13.04 -26.55
CA LYS A 267 7.73 -11.96 -26.71
C LYS A 267 6.98 -12.05 -28.04
N LYS A 268 7.65 -12.51 -29.10
CA LYS A 268 7.16 -12.50 -30.49
C LYS A 268 5.71 -12.96 -30.66
N PRO A 269 5.23 -14.06 -30.05
CA PRO A 269 3.85 -14.50 -30.21
C PRO A 269 2.78 -13.56 -29.63
N PHE A 270 3.19 -12.57 -28.83
CA PHE A 270 2.32 -11.67 -28.10
C PHE A 270 2.47 -10.21 -28.54
N LEU A 271 3.46 -9.88 -29.38
CA LEU A 271 3.71 -8.51 -29.83
C LEU A 271 2.56 -8.03 -30.72
N PHE A 272 2.07 -6.80 -30.48
CA PHE A 272 1.04 -6.20 -31.34
C PHE A 272 1.45 -6.18 -32.82
N SER A 273 2.73 -5.95 -33.11
CA SER A 273 3.28 -5.91 -34.47
C SER A 273 3.18 -7.24 -35.23
N GLU A 274 3.01 -8.36 -34.53
CA GLU A 274 2.99 -9.70 -35.12
C GLU A 274 1.56 -10.28 -35.21
N MET A 275 0.56 -9.59 -34.65
CA MET A 275 -0.84 -10.07 -34.59
C MET A 275 -1.68 -9.78 -35.85
N ASP A 276 -1.15 -8.99 -36.80
CA ASP A 276 -1.82 -8.59 -38.05
C ASP A 276 -1.47 -9.49 -39.27
N ASN A 277 -1.05 -10.75 -39.05
CA ASN A 277 -0.81 -11.75 -40.11
C ASN A 277 -1.78 -12.93 -40.07
#